data_AF-A0A9X3X8J1-F1
#
_entry.id   AF-A0A9X3X8J1-F1
#
_cell.length_a   1.000
_cell.length_b   1.000
_cell.length_c   1.000
_cell.angle_alpha   90.00
_cell.angle_beta   90.00
_cell.angle_gamma   90.00
#
_symmetry.space_group_name_H-M   'P 1'
#
loop_
_entity.id
_entity.type
_entity.pdbx_description
1 polymer ?
#
loop_
_entity_poly.entity_id
_entity_poly.type
_entity_poly.pdbx_seq_one_letter_code
_entity_poly.pdbx_strand_id
1 'polypeptide(L)'
;MSDPKHPKPNDQVIDVSDLALVDITPDHISRLSKLREGYDVAVKTIVTASPVALQRAGIHPGEVAALAANWVDVERIDEVVPAVEKLLELLHETRLMRGHEIAMRLGEMAQQIRRRADRSPDGAEILAPFEDLLAYQSGPALKAVATKEKARANEDTPSTPTG
;
A
#
# COMPACT_ATOMS: atom_id res chain seq x y z
N MET A 1 -9.87 6.10 23.84
CA MET A 1 -8.70 5.59 23.11
C MET A 1 -8.84 4.07 23.12
N SER A 2 -8.87 3.43 21.95
CA SER A 2 -9.02 1.98 21.84
C SER A 2 -7.82 1.28 22.48
N ASP A 3 -7.99 0.05 22.95
CA ASP A 3 -6.88 -0.77 23.42
C ASP A 3 -5.94 -1.06 22.24
N PRO A 4 -4.65 -0.66 22.28
CA PRO A 4 -3.71 -0.91 21.19
C PRO A 4 -3.53 -2.39 20.85
N LYS A 5 -3.80 -3.28 21.80
CA LYS A 5 -3.77 -4.73 21.56
C LYS A 5 -5.05 -5.24 20.90
N HIS A 6 -6.17 -4.54 21.02
CA HIS A 6 -7.42 -4.90 20.34
C HIS A 6 -7.87 -3.73 19.44
N PRO A 7 -7.09 -3.44 18.38
CA PRO A 7 -7.29 -2.26 17.56
C PRO A 7 -8.59 -2.38 16.75
N LYS A 8 -9.20 -1.25 16.48
CA LYS A 8 -10.38 -1.10 15.62
C LYS A 8 -9.98 -0.38 14.34
N PRO A 9 -10.76 -0.54 13.25
CA PRO A 9 -10.58 0.28 12.07
C PRO A 9 -10.53 1.77 12.42
N ASN A 10 -9.58 2.48 11.82
CA ASN A 10 -9.21 3.89 12.06
C ASN A 10 -8.32 4.17 13.29
N ASP A 11 -7.97 3.18 14.10
CA ASP A 11 -6.92 3.35 15.09
C ASP A 11 -5.56 3.53 14.40
N GLN A 12 -4.72 4.40 14.96
CA GLN A 12 -3.39 4.71 14.42
C GLN A 12 -2.25 4.00 15.16
N VAL A 13 -2.58 3.28 16.25
CA VAL A 13 -1.64 2.54 17.08
C VAL A 13 -2.12 1.10 17.17
N ILE A 14 -1.27 0.18 16.72
CA ILE A 14 -1.52 -1.26 16.68
C ILE A 14 -0.32 -1.93 17.34
N ASP A 15 -0.53 -2.59 18.48
CA ASP A 15 0.50 -3.34 19.19
C ASP A 15 0.40 -4.83 18.86
N VAL A 16 1.41 -5.33 18.14
CA VAL A 16 1.58 -6.75 17.78
C VAL A 16 2.92 -7.30 18.31
N SER A 17 3.47 -6.67 19.35
CA SER A 17 4.74 -7.09 19.96
C SER A 17 4.69 -8.47 20.62
N ASP A 18 3.48 -8.99 20.84
CA ASP A 18 3.20 -10.36 21.30
C ASP A 18 3.41 -11.41 20.20
N LEU A 19 3.37 -11.03 18.92
CA LEU A 19 3.52 -11.93 17.78
C LEU A 19 4.97 -12.01 17.28
N ALA A 20 5.44 -13.22 17.01
CA ALA A 20 6.69 -13.45 16.30
C ALA A 20 6.48 -13.35 14.78
N LEU A 21 6.52 -12.13 14.24
CA LEU A 21 6.32 -11.88 12.81
C LEU A 21 7.45 -12.49 11.96
N VAL A 22 7.08 -13.09 10.83
CA VAL A 22 8.01 -13.76 9.92
C VAL A 22 7.95 -13.11 8.54
N ASP A 23 9.12 -12.79 7.99
CA ASP A 23 9.26 -12.39 6.58
C ASP A 23 9.53 -13.63 5.72
N ILE A 24 8.72 -13.83 4.69
CA ILE A 24 8.82 -15.00 3.80
C ILE A 24 9.00 -14.58 2.35
N THR A 25 9.82 -15.33 1.63
CA THR A 25 10.04 -15.10 0.21
C THR A 25 8.94 -15.74 -0.64
N PRO A 26 8.76 -15.35 -1.91
CA PRO A 26 7.85 -16.03 -2.82
C PRO A 26 8.13 -17.55 -2.98
N ASP A 27 9.40 -17.96 -2.91
CA ASP A 27 9.79 -19.38 -2.93
C ASP A 27 9.29 -20.13 -1.68
N HIS A 28 9.37 -19.50 -0.50
CA HIS A 28 8.81 -20.08 0.73
C HIS A 28 7.30 -20.31 0.61
N ILE A 29 6.55 -19.36 0.06
CA ILE A 29 5.08 -19.46 -0.11
C ILE A 29 4.70 -20.74 -0.86
N SER A 30 5.47 -21.11 -1.89
CA SER A 30 5.18 -22.31 -2.70
C SER A 30 5.28 -23.63 -1.93
N ARG A 31 6.00 -23.62 -0.80
CA ARG A 31 6.25 -24.79 0.05
C ARG A 31 5.32 -24.87 1.25
N LEU A 32 4.50 -23.84 1.49
CA LEU A 32 3.57 -23.81 2.61
C LEU A 32 2.33 -24.64 2.31
N SER A 33 1.93 -25.46 3.27
CA SER A 33 0.63 -26.11 3.27
C SER A 33 -0.44 -25.05 3.55
N LYS A 34 -1.42 -24.94 2.65
CA LYS A 34 -2.56 -24.03 2.84
C LYS A 34 -3.55 -24.62 3.83
N LEU A 35 -4.00 -23.80 4.78
CA LEU A 35 -5.17 -24.12 5.58
C LEU A 35 -6.39 -24.25 4.66
N ARG A 36 -7.23 -25.25 4.93
CA ARG A 36 -8.45 -25.51 4.18
C ARG A 36 -9.63 -24.87 4.89
N GLU A 37 -10.72 -24.67 4.16
CA GLU A 37 -11.98 -24.29 4.77
C GLU A 37 -12.40 -25.29 5.86
N GLY A 38 -12.90 -24.77 6.99
CA GLY A 38 -13.29 -25.56 8.16
C GLY A 38 -12.13 -26.01 9.06
N TYR A 39 -10.91 -25.48 8.86
CA TYR A 39 -9.76 -25.83 9.72
C TYR A 39 -9.99 -25.45 11.18
N ASP A 40 -10.68 -24.35 11.45
CA ASP A 40 -11.03 -23.84 12.79
C ASP A 40 -11.82 -24.89 13.59
N VAL A 41 -12.80 -25.53 12.96
CA VAL A 41 -13.58 -26.61 13.58
C VAL A 41 -12.69 -27.83 13.85
N ALA A 42 -11.79 -28.17 12.92
CA ALA A 42 -10.87 -29.28 13.09
C ALA A 42 -9.88 -29.04 14.23
N VAL A 43 -9.28 -27.85 14.30
CA VAL A 43 -8.37 -27.46 15.38
C VAL A 43 -9.09 -27.48 16.72
N LYS A 44 -10.27 -26.84 16.82
CA LYS A 44 -11.09 -26.84 18.03
C LYS A 44 -11.43 -28.24 18.50
N THR A 45 -11.74 -29.15 17.58
CA THR A 45 -12.01 -30.56 17.90
C THR A 45 -10.82 -31.21 18.60
N ILE A 46 -9.61 -31.01 18.09
CA ILE A 46 -8.38 -31.56 18.70
C ILE A 46 -8.07 -30.91 20.04
N VAL A 47 -8.16 -29.58 20.12
CA VAL A 47 -7.81 -28.80 21.34
C VAL A 47 -8.78 -29.06 22.49
N THR A 48 -10.05 -29.33 22.19
CA THR A 48 -11.08 -29.62 23.20
C THR A 48 -11.28 -31.11 23.49
N ALA A 49 -10.59 -31.99 22.76
CA ALA A 49 -10.71 -33.43 22.95
C ALA A 49 -10.24 -33.84 24.36
N SER A 50 -10.94 -34.81 24.95
CA SER A 50 -10.52 -35.35 26.25
C SER A 50 -9.14 -36.01 26.16
N PRO A 51 -8.29 -35.95 27.21
CA PRO A 51 -6.98 -36.60 27.21
C PRO A 51 -7.04 -38.09 26.89
N VAL A 52 -8.11 -38.78 27.33
CA VAL A 52 -8.32 -40.21 27.04
C VAL A 52 -8.55 -40.46 25.54
N ALA A 53 -9.32 -39.60 24.87
CA ALA A 53 -9.56 -39.70 23.43
C ALA A 53 -8.26 -39.44 22.64
N LEU A 54 -7.49 -38.42 23.02
CA LEU A 54 -6.19 -38.10 22.42
C LEU A 54 -5.20 -39.25 22.60
N GLN A 55 -5.10 -39.82 23.81
CA GLN A 55 -4.24 -40.96 24.09
C GLN A 55 -4.61 -42.19 23.25
N ARG A 56 -5.92 -42.48 23.12
CA ARG A 56 -6.41 -43.58 22.25
C ARG A 56 -6.09 -43.35 20.78
N ALA A 57 -6.09 -42.10 20.33
CA ALA A 57 -5.69 -41.70 18.98
C ALA A 57 -4.17 -41.65 18.79
N GLY A 58 -3.37 -41.87 19.83
CA GLY A 58 -1.91 -41.78 19.78
C GLY A 58 -1.36 -40.36 19.64
N ILE A 59 -2.17 -39.33 19.97
CA ILE A 59 -1.77 -37.93 19.86
C ILE A 59 -1.07 -37.50 21.15
N HIS A 60 0.13 -36.92 21.02
CA HIS A 60 0.90 -36.48 22.17
C HIS A 60 0.37 -35.12 22.68
N PRO A 61 0.22 -34.90 24.01
CA PRO A 61 -0.28 -33.63 24.54
C PRO A 61 0.54 -32.40 24.12
N GLY A 62 1.85 -32.57 23.94
CA GLY A 62 2.73 -31.51 23.45
C GLY A 62 2.42 -31.04 22.02
N GLU A 63 1.93 -31.93 21.15
CA GLU A 63 1.51 -31.56 19.78
C GLU A 63 0.21 -30.75 19.83
N VAL A 64 -0.72 -31.12 20.71
CA VAL A 64 -1.97 -30.37 20.93
C VAL A 64 -1.67 -28.98 21.48
N ALA A 65 -0.72 -28.87 22.42
CA ALA A 65 -0.28 -27.58 22.95
C ALA A 65 0.38 -26.70 21.88
N ALA A 66 1.25 -27.27 21.04
CA ALA A 66 1.87 -26.54 19.93
C ALA A 66 0.83 -26.09 18.88
N LEU A 67 -0.14 -26.96 18.56
CA LEU A 67 -1.25 -26.61 17.68
C LEU A 67 -2.08 -25.46 18.25
N ALA A 68 -2.42 -25.52 19.53
CA ALA A 68 -3.19 -24.48 20.21
C ALA A 68 -2.44 -23.13 20.22
N ALA A 69 -1.14 -23.14 20.48
CA ALA A 69 -0.32 -21.92 20.43
C ALA A 69 -0.32 -21.29 19.04
N ASN A 70 -0.07 -22.07 17.98
CA ASN A 70 -0.14 -21.58 16.61
C ASN A 70 -1.53 -21.05 16.24
N TRP A 71 -2.59 -21.69 16.75
CA TRP A 71 -3.95 -21.26 16.47
C TRP A 71 -4.29 -19.92 17.13
N VAL A 72 -3.85 -19.71 18.37
CA VAL A 72 -3.99 -18.41 19.06
C VAL A 72 -3.27 -17.30 18.29
N ASP A 73 -2.07 -17.56 17.78
CA ASP A 73 -1.34 -16.57 16.97
C ASP A 73 -2.09 -16.24 15.67
N VAL A 74 -2.70 -17.23 15.01
CA VAL A 74 -3.52 -17.00 13.81
C VAL A 74 -4.78 -16.18 14.14
N GLU A 75 -5.51 -16.53 15.20
CA GLU A 75 -6.69 -15.75 15.62
C GLU A 75 -6.32 -14.30 15.97
N ARG A 76 -5.17 -14.12 16.61
CA ARG A 76 -4.61 -12.81 16.94
C ARG A 76 -4.26 -12.00 15.69
N ILE A 77 -3.69 -12.65 14.67
CA ILE A 77 -3.43 -12.02 13.36
C ILE A 77 -4.75 -11.62 12.68
N ASP A 78 -5.72 -12.54 12.62
CA ASP A 78 -7.01 -12.28 11.98
C ASP A 78 -7.78 -11.13 12.66
N GLU A 79 -7.60 -10.95 13.97
CA GLU A 79 -8.16 -9.82 14.71
C GLU A 79 -7.58 -8.46 14.29
N VAL A 80 -6.25 -8.37 14.09
CA VAL A 80 -5.57 -7.10 13.81
C VAL A 80 -5.56 -6.70 12.34
N VAL A 81 -5.64 -7.68 11.43
CA VAL A 81 -5.54 -7.47 9.98
C VAL A 81 -6.51 -6.38 9.47
N PRO A 82 -7.81 -6.36 9.85
CA PRO A 82 -8.72 -5.32 9.38
C PRO A 82 -8.32 -3.90 9.78
N ALA A 83 -7.73 -3.72 10.97
CA ALA A 83 -7.25 -2.42 11.42
C ALA A 83 -5.99 -1.99 10.65
N VAL A 84 -5.06 -2.93 10.38
CA VAL A 84 -3.85 -2.69 9.59
C VAL A 84 -4.19 -2.31 8.16
N GLU A 85 -5.10 -3.05 7.51
CA GLU A 85 -5.57 -2.76 6.16
C GLU A 85 -6.18 -1.35 6.07
N LYS A 86 -7.01 -0.98 7.06
CA LYS A 86 -7.59 0.37 7.10
C LYS A 86 -6.53 1.45 7.33
N LEU A 87 -5.53 1.20 8.18
CA LEU A 87 -4.43 2.14 8.37
C LEU A 87 -3.64 2.36 7.07
N LEU A 88 -3.36 1.29 6.33
CA LEU A 88 -2.69 1.38 5.02
C LEU A 88 -3.52 2.18 4.01
N GLU A 89 -4.83 1.96 3.96
CA GLU A 89 -5.76 2.75 3.15
C GLU A 89 -5.68 4.25 3.48
N LEU A 90 -5.78 4.60 4.78
CA LEU A 90 -5.70 5.99 5.24
C LEU A 90 -4.36 6.65 4.90
N LEU A 91 -3.25 5.90 4.94
CA LEU A 91 -1.93 6.39 4.53
C LEU A 91 -1.88 6.67 3.02
N HIS A 92 -2.45 5.81 2.19
CA HIS A 92 -2.56 6.04 0.75
C HIS A 92 -3.41 7.28 0.44
N GLU A 93 -4.58 7.41 1.05
CA GLU A 93 -5.45 8.57 0.89
C GLU A 93 -4.77 9.87 1.34
N THR A 94 -4.13 9.84 2.50
CA THR A 94 -3.37 10.98 3.03
C THR A 94 -2.24 11.37 2.08
N ARG A 95 -1.51 10.39 1.53
CA ARG A 95 -0.45 10.66 0.54
C ARG A 95 -1.01 11.34 -0.71
N LEU A 96 -2.17 10.91 -1.20
CA LEU A 96 -2.82 11.55 -2.35
C LEU A 96 -3.21 13.00 -2.05
N MET A 97 -3.83 13.25 -0.90
CA MET A 97 -4.21 14.59 -0.46
C MET A 97 -2.99 15.51 -0.30
N ARG A 98 -1.93 15.04 0.37
CA ARG A 98 -0.69 15.82 0.52
C ARG A 98 0.01 16.04 -0.82
N GLY A 99 0.01 15.04 -1.71
CA GLY A 99 0.54 15.19 -3.06
C GLY A 99 -0.19 16.28 -3.86
N HIS A 100 -1.52 16.33 -3.75
CA HIS A 100 -2.32 17.40 -4.37
C HIS A 100 -1.98 18.79 -3.80
N GLU A 101 -1.92 18.92 -2.47
CA GLU A 101 -1.55 20.18 -1.82
C GLU A 101 -0.14 20.66 -2.22
N ILE A 102 0.82 19.73 -2.29
CA ILE A 102 2.17 20.02 -2.77
C ILE A 102 2.12 20.53 -4.22
N ALA A 103 1.42 19.83 -5.11
CA ALA A 103 1.33 20.22 -6.51
C ALA A 103 0.73 21.63 -6.69
N MET A 104 -0.33 21.96 -5.96
CA MET A 104 -0.93 23.29 -5.93
C MET A 104 0.06 24.36 -5.49
N ARG A 105 0.75 24.14 -4.36
CA ARG A 105 1.76 25.07 -3.83
C ARG A 105 2.92 25.27 -4.79
N LEU A 106 3.42 24.21 -5.43
CA LEU A 106 4.47 24.31 -6.44
C LEU A 106 4.03 25.17 -7.63
N GLY A 107 2.78 25.02 -8.07
CA GLY A 107 2.22 25.84 -9.15
C GLY A 107 2.15 27.32 -8.77
N GLU A 108 1.63 27.62 -7.57
CA GLU A 108 1.57 28.99 -7.05
C GLU A 108 2.96 29.62 -6.93
N MET A 109 3.93 28.90 -6.35
CA MET A 109 5.31 29.36 -6.21
C MET A 109 5.96 29.62 -7.56
N ALA A 110 5.81 28.71 -8.53
CA ALA A 110 6.33 28.91 -9.89
C ALA A 110 5.76 30.16 -10.57
N GLN A 111 4.46 30.43 -10.40
CA GLN A 111 3.83 31.65 -10.92
C GLN A 111 4.34 32.91 -10.22
N GLN A 112 4.55 32.87 -8.91
CA GLN A 112 5.13 33.98 -8.16
C GLN A 112 6.56 34.30 -8.62
N ILE A 113 7.39 33.27 -8.83
CA ILE A 113 8.76 33.39 -9.33
C ILE A 113 8.76 34.05 -10.72
N ARG A 114 7.94 33.54 -11.66
CA ARG A 114 7.80 34.12 -13.02
C ARG A 114 7.38 35.58 -12.97
N ARG A 115 6.32 35.91 -12.22
CA ARG A 115 5.84 37.29 -12.07
C ARG A 115 6.89 38.23 -11.48
N ARG A 116 7.79 37.72 -10.64
CA ARG A 116 8.89 38.51 -10.07
C ARG A 116 10.01 38.72 -11.09
N ALA A 117 10.38 37.67 -11.82
CA ALA A 117 11.36 37.76 -12.89
C ALA A 117 10.91 38.73 -14.00
N ASP A 118 9.64 38.66 -14.43
CA ASP A 118 9.07 39.52 -15.48
C ASP A 118 9.15 41.02 -15.18
N ARG A 119 9.24 41.39 -13.89
CA ARG A 119 9.29 42.79 -13.43
C ARG A 119 10.69 43.25 -13.03
N SER A 120 11.69 42.38 -13.14
CA SER A 120 13.06 42.65 -12.70
C SER A 120 13.99 42.77 -13.92
N PRO A 121 14.93 43.73 -13.94
CA PRO A 121 15.99 43.75 -14.95
C PRO A 121 16.87 42.48 -14.87
N ASP A 122 16.98 41.87 -13.69
CA ASP A 122 17.77 40.65 -13.44
C ASP A 122 16.91 39.37 -13.50
N GLY A 123 15.86 39.36 -14.33
CA GLY A 123 14.88 38.28 -14.39
C GLY A 123 15.49 36.89 -14.64
N ALA A 124 16.53 36.80 -15.47
CA ALA A 124 17.23 35.53 -15.73
C ALA A 124 17.94 34.98 -14.48
N GLU A 125 18.57 35.84 -13.67
CA GLU A 125 19.23 35.44 -12.42
C GLU A 125 18.20 34.99 -11.37
N ILE A 126 17.00 35.57 -11.39
CA ILE A 126 15.89 35.14 -10.52
C ILE A 126 15.37 33.75 -10.91
N LEU A 127 15.35 33.40 -12.20
CA LEU A 127 14.81 32.13 -12.68
C LEU A 127 15.80 30.98 -12.58
N ALA A 128 17.10 31.24 -12.78
CA ALA A 128 18.13 30.20 -12.85
C ALA A 128 18.13 29.21 -11.66
N PRO A 129 17.94 29.62 -10.39
CA PRO A 129 17.89 28.67 -9.27
C PRO A 129 16.67 27.75 -9.26
N PHE A 130 15.64 28.03 -10.06
CA PHE A 130 14.34 27.34 -10.03
C PHE A 130 14.04 26.60 -11.35
N GLU A 131 15.04 26.36 -12.20
CA GLU A 131 14.87 25.69 -13.49
C GLU A 131 14.13 24.35 -13.37
N ASP A 132 14.49 23.51 -12.40
CA ASP A 132 13.84 22.22 -12.18
C ASP A 132 12.34 22.35 -11.83
N LEU A 133 11.98 23.33 -11.01
CA LEU A 133 10.59 23.60 -10.66
C LEU A 133 9.81 24.08 -11.90
N LEU A 134 10.41 24.97 -12.69
CA LEU A 134 9.79 25.53 -13.88
C LEU A 134 9.63 24.47 -14.98
N ALA A 135 10.61 23.56 -15.11
CA ALA A 135 10.58 22.41 -16.00
C ALA A 135 9.51 21.38 -15.57
N TYR A 136 9.44 21.08 -14.27
CA TYR A 136 8.39 20.22 -13.72
C TYR A 136 6.98 20.76 -14.03
N GLN A 137 6.76 22.06 -13.83
CA GLN A 137 5.48 22.73 -14.10
C GLN A 137 5.14 22.84 -15.59
N SER A 138 6.13 22.92 -16.49
CA SER A 138 5.90 22.96 -17.94
C SER A 138 5.72 21.58 -18.57
N GLY A 139 6.13 20.51 -17.89
CA GLY A 139 6.03 19.12 -18.35
C GLY A 139 4.63 18.70 -18.84
N PRO A 140 3.52 19.00 -18.14
CA PRO A 140 2.18 18.70 -18.63
C PRO A 140 1.83 19.39 -19.96
N ALA A 141 2.20 20.67 -20.12
CA ALA A 141 1.94 21.42 -21.35
C ALA A 141 2.77 20.87 -22.52
N LEU A 142 4.04 20.54 -22.28
CA LEU A 142 4.93 19.94 -23.28
C LEU A 142 4.43 18.57 -23.74
N LYS A 143 3.94 17.73 -22.82
CA LYS A 143 3.30 16.45 -23.18
C LYS A 143 2.03 16.64 -24.00
N ALA A 144 1.19 17.61 -23.65
CA ALA A 144 -0.03 17.89 -24.40
C ALA A 144 0.24 18.37 -25.84
N VAL A 145 1.29 19.19 -26.04
CA VAL A 145 1.74 19.60 -27.37
C VAL A 145 2.26 18.40 -28.16
N ALA A 146 3.13 17.57 -27.58
CA ALA A 146 3.65 16.38 -28.23
C ALA A 146 2.54 15.37 -28.63
N THR A 147 1.50 15.22 -27.81
CA THR A 147 0.32 14.39 -28.16
C THR A 147 -0.47 14.99 -29.32
N LYS A 148 -0.67 16.32 -29.36
CA LYS A 148 -1.34 16.99 -30.48
C LYS A 148 -0.57 16.89 -31.79
N GLU A 149 0.75 17.01 -31.74
CA GLU A 149 1.63 16.85 -32.91
C GLU A 149 1.60 15.42 -33.44
N LYS A 150 1.64 14.40 -32.56
CA LYS A 150 1.46 12.99 -32.95
C LYS A 150 0.08 12.69 -33.55
N ALA A 151 -0.98 13.27 -32.99
CA ALA A 151 -2.33 13.09 -33.51
C ALA A 151 -2.47 13.67 -34.93
N ARG A 152 -1.95 14.88 -35.17
CA ARG A 152 -1.92 15.50 -36.50
C ARG A 152 -1.10 14.70 -37.51
N ALA A 153 0.07 14.18 -37.10
CA ALA A 153 0.89 13.34 -37.96
C ALA A 153 0.20 12.03 -38.37
N ASN A 154 -0.67 11.48 -37.52
CA ASN A 154 -1.45 10.28 -37.83
C ASN A 154 -2.69 10.58 -38.70
N GLU A 155 -3.25 11.79 -38.66
CA GLU A 155 -4.35 12.22 -39.54
C GLU A 155 -3.87 12.48 -40.98
N ASP A 156 -2.63 12.95 -41.17
CA ASP A 156 -2.04 13.24 -42.49
C ASP A 156 -1.50 12.00 -43.23
N THR A 157 -1.71 10.79 -42.71
CA THR A 157 -1.36 9.55 -43.43
C THR A 157 -2.54 9.11 -44.30
N PRO A 158 -2.50 9.26 -45.64
CA PRO A 158 -3.63 8.91 -46.48
C PRO A 158 -3.82 7.39 -46.45
N SER A 159 -4.98 6.94 -45.99
CA SER A 159 -5.45 5.57 -46.18
C SER A 159 -5.53 5.31 -47.69
N THR A 160 -4.52 4.62 -48.23
CA THR A 160 -4.52 4.17 -49.63
C THR A 160 -5.60 3.09 -49.74
N PRO A 161 -6.67 3.29 -50.54
CA PRO A 161 -7.69 2.27 -50.70
C PRO A 161 -7.17 1.22 -51.68
N THR A 162 -6.91 0.02 -51.18
CA THR A 162 -6.62 -1.15 -52.03
C THR A 162 -7.95 -1.70 -52.55
N GLY A 163 -8.27 -1.40 -53.81
CA GLY A 163 -9.30 -2.05 -54.62
C GLY A 163 -8.66 -2.90 -55.70
#